data_AF-X6MAY6-F1
#
_entry.id   AF-X6MAY6-F1
#
_cell.length_a   1.000
_cell.length_b   1.000
_cell.length_c   1.000
_cell.angle_alpha   90.00
_cell.angle_beta   90.00
_cell.angle_gamma   90.00
#
_symmetry.space_group_name_H-M   'P 1'
#
loop_
_entity.id
_entity.type
_entity.pdbx_description
1 polymer ?
#
loop_
_entity_poly.entity_id
_entity_poly.type
_entity_poly.pdbx_seq_one_letter_code
_entity_poly.pdbx_strand_id
1 'polypeptide(L)'
;MINQTFQTLKELPTPLGESQCVLHKHELIICGGFGQKACYSYHTTKNKYKFICKYPSNVQLEAHCVVKLIDNNKDSNQITLLSFGGSKYTKRHTFVMKYVSVWNNISNKSNEFNNYNQWVPFTDNHNHPIIIGRDNDNYWGMRAVVGGSNSNLLFITYFINYISVFNLNIFQFIKHDTLPTRNYIQFHCFVSNSENGQGQEMMKKIKKKINKSIKCCCLTRIQDYQLI
;
A
#
# COMPACT_ATOMS: atom_id res chain seq x y z
N MET A 1 32.37 21.49 4.91
CA MET A 1 31.17 20.86 5.51
C MET A 1 30.63 19.83 4.52
N ILE A 2 30.57 18.56 4.90
CA ILE A 2 29.98 17.51 4.06
C ILE A 2 28.47 17.71 4.12
N ASN A 3 27.86 18.16 3.03
CA ASN A 3 26.41 18.18 2.88
C ASN A 3 25.90 16.74 2.88
N GLN A 4 25.56 16.20 4.06
CA GLN A 4 24.87 14.93 4.14
C GLN A 4 23.47 15.11 3.54
N THR A 5 23.24 14.53 2.37
CA THR A 5 21.95 14.54 1.68
C THR A 5 20.92 13.63 2.32
N PHE A 6 21.34 12.76 3.24
CA PHE A 6 20.51 11.82 3.97
C PHE A 6 20.82 11.90 5.45
N GLN A 7 19.76 11.83 6.26
CA GLN A 7 19.83 11.74 7.70
C GLN A 7 19.33 10.38 8.13
N THR A 8 20.09 9.70 9.00
CA THR A 8 19.65 8.47 9.64
C THR A 8 18.54 8.80 10.64
N LEU A 9 17.38 8.18 10.48
CA LEU A 9 16.24 8.31 11.40
C LEU A 9 16.32 7.23 12.49
N LYS A 10 15.38 7.26 13.44
CA LYS A 10 15.30 6.23 14.47
C LYS A 10 15.16 4.85 13.82
N GLU A 11 15.89 3.87 14.34
CA GLU A 11 15.82 2.50 13.85
C GLU A 11 14.42 1.90 14.05
N LEU A 12 14.04 1.01 13.13
CA LEU A 12 12.80 0.27 13.22
C LEU A 12 12.83 -0.67 14.43
N PRO A 13 11.68 -0.89 15.12
CA PRO A 13 11.60 -1.87 16.20
C PRO A 13 11.96 -3.29 15.76
N THR A 14 11.73 -3.61 14.48
CA THR A 14 12.04 -4.89 13.87
C THR A 14 12.54 -4.69 12.43
N PRO A 15 13.43 -5.57 11.92
CA PRO A 15 13.79 -5.57 10.50
C PRO A 15 12.55 -5.87 9.64
N LEU A 16 12.34 -5.06 8.60
CA LEU A 16 11.21 -5.19 7.69
C LEU A 16 11.72 -5.41 6.25
N GLY A 17 11.34 -6.55 5.67
CA GLY A 17 11.51 -6.83 4.24
C GLY A 17 10.17 -6.73 3.51
N GLU A 18 10.18 -6.18 2.30
CA GLU A 18 8.99 -6.12 1.42
C GLU A 18 7.72 -5.51 2.07
N SER A 19 7.92 -4.67 3.08
CA SER A 19 6.84 -4.04 3.85
C SER A 19 6.05 -3.04 2.99
N GLN A 20 4.74 -3.00 3.19
CA GLN A 20 3.87 -2.02 2.56
C GLN A 20 3.70 -0.82 3.50
N CYS A 21 3.84 0.38 2.96
CA CYS A 21 3.74 1.61 3.74
C CYS A 21 2.73 2.57 3.12
N VAL A 22 1.96 3.25 3.98
CA VAL A 22 0.96 4.24 3.59
C VAL A 22 1.21 5.53 4.35
N LEU A 23 1.31 6.64 3.62
CA LEU A 23 1.42 7.96 4.22
C LEU A 23 0.04 8.49 4.63
N HIS A 24 -0.08 8.94 5.87
CA HIS A 24 -1.26 9.63 6.38
C HIS A 24 -0.85 10.79 7.28
N LYS A 25 -1.03 12.02 6.79
CA LYS A 25 -0.61 13.24 7.51
C LYS A 25 0.88 13.16 7.87
N HIS A 26 1.22 13.25 9.16
CA HIS A 26 2.60 13.18 9.66
C HIS A 26 3.04 11.74 9.99
N GLU A 27 2.25 10.73 9.60
CA GLU A 27 2.47 9.34 9.94
C GLU A 27 2.77 8.50 8.70
N LEU A 28 3.82 7.68 8.80
CA LEU A 28 4.06 6.57 7.90
C LEU A 28 3.53 5.31 8.59
N ILE A 29 2.41 4.80 8.08
CA ILE A 29 1.81 3.55 8.54
C ILE A 29 2.52 2.42 7.81
N ILE A 30 3.05 1.47 8.58
CA ILE A 30 3.87 0.37 8.10
C ILE A 30 3.11 -0.92 8.40
N CYS A 31 2.81 -1.70 7.37
CA CYS A 31 1.90 -2.83 7.44
C CYS A 31 2.63 -4.14 7.15
N GLY A 32 3.13 -4.83 8.18
CA GLY A 32 3.74 -6.15 8.05
C GLY A 32 4.89 -6.21 7.03
N GLY A 33 5.17 -7.38 6.48
CA GLY A 33 6.22 -7.64 5.51
C GLY A 33 6.64 -9.11 5.50
N PHE A 34 7.70 -9.44 4.74
CA PHE A 34 8.28 -10.77 4.69
C PHE A 34 8.61 -11.27 6.10
N GLY A 35 7.97 -12.37 6.52
CA GLY A 35 8.12 -12.94 7.87
C GLY A 35 7.60 -12.08 9.03
N GLN A 36 7.02 -10.90 8.77
CA GLN A 36 6.63 -9.94 9.80
C GLN A 36 5.16 -9.54 9.71
N LYS A 37 4.43 -9.68 10.82
CA LYS A 37 2.98 -9.40 10.86
C LYS A 37 2.64 -8.11 11.59
N ALA A 38 3.57 -7.56 12.36
CA ALA A 38 3.34 -6.36 13.15
C ALA A 38 3.22 -5.13 12.25
N CYS A 39 2.28 -4.26 12.62
CA CYS A 39 2.04 -2.98 11.99
C CYS A 39 2.45 -1.86 12.96
N TYR A 40 3.06 -0.81 12.43
CA TYR A 40 3.56 0.32 13.19
C TYR A 40 3.16 1.64 12.54
N SER A 41 2.98 2.68 13.33
CA SER A 41 2.94 4.06 12.84
C SER A 41 4.23 4.75 13.24
N TYR A 42 4.95 5.27 12.25
CA TYR A 42 6.10 6.15 12.44
C TYR A 42 5.66 7.60 12.29
N HIS A 43 5.86 8.41 13.33
CA HIS A 43 5.55 9.83 13.26
C HIS A 43 6.79 10.62 12.84
N THR A 44 6.70 11.26 11.66
CA THR A 44 7.80 11.96 11.00
C THR A 44 8.40 13.08 11.84
N THR A 45 7.58 13.95 12.45
CA THR A 45 8.09 15.05 13.29
C THR A 45 8.52 14.63 14.69
N LYS A 46 7.90 13.58 15.27
CA LYS A 46 8.26 13.06 16.60
C LYS A 46 9.43 12.08 16.55
N ASN A 47 9.81 11.59 15.36
CA ASN A 47 10.84 10.58 15.12
C ASN A 47 10.68 9.32 16.03
N LYS A 48 9.45 8.83 16.17
CA LYS A 48 9.11 7.71 17.05
C LYS A 48 8.13 6.76 16.35
N TYR A 49 8.22 5.49 16.73
CA TYR A 49 7.29 4.43 16.31
C TYR A 49 6.29 4.15 17.43
N LYS A 50 5.06 3.79 17.04
CA LYS A 50 4.05 3.19 17.91
C LYS A 50 3.50 1.94 17.23
N PHE A 51 3.29 0.89 18.02
CA PHE A 51 2.61 -0.31 17.57
C PHE A 51 1.14 0.00 17.25
N ILE A 52 0.60 -0.63 16.20
CA ILE A 52 -0.81 -0.55 15.81
C ILE A 52 -1.49 -1.87 16.15
N CYS A 53 -1.14 -2.93 15.42
CA CYS A 53 -1.69 -4.28 15.59
C CYS A 53 -0.82 -5.32 14.87
N LYS A 54 -1.32 -6.56 14.73
CA LYS A 54 -0.73 -7.60 13.88
C LYS A 54 -1.74 -8.08 12.85
N TYR A 55 -1.26 -8.55 11.70
CA TYR A 55 -2.04 -9.40 10.81
C TYR A 55 -2.39 -10.73 11.49
N PRO A 56 -3.48 -11.41 11.06
CA PRO A 56 -3.83 -12.74 11.53
C PRO A 56 -2.68 -13.76 11.41
N SER A 57 -2.63 -14.72 12.34
CA SER A 57 -1.53 -15.69 12.40
C SER A 57 -1.47 -16.64 11.19
N ASN A 58 -2.58 -16.83 10.49
CA ASN A 58 -2.71 -17.76 9.37
C ASN A 58 -2.38 -17.15 8.00
N VAL A 59 -1.93 -15.89 7.93
CA VAL A 59 -1.56 -15.26 6.66
C VAL A 59 -0.06 -15.09 6.51
N GLN A 60 0.38 -15.19 5.26
CA GLN A 60 1.74 -14.89 4.84
C GLN A 60 1.71 -13.64 3.95
N LEU A 61 2.73 -12.79 4.07
CA LEU A 61 2.75 -11.42 3.56
C LEU A 61 3.84 -11.19 2.50
N GLU A 62 4.43 -12.25 1.93
CA GLU A 62 5.42 -12.10 0.86
C GLU A 62 4.81 -11.50 -0.41
N ALA A 63 3.52 -11.75 -0.66
CA ALA A 63 2.81 -11.33 -1.87
C ALA A 63 1.60 -10.46 -1.54
N HIS A 64 1.78 -9.40 -0.75
CA HIS A 64 0.68 -8.51 -0.36
C HIS A 64 0.90 -7.05 -0.78
N CYS A 65 -0.20 -6.34 -0.97
CA CYS A 65 -0.25 -4.91 -1.23
C CYS A 65 -1.25 -4.27 -0.27
N VAL A 66 -0.94 -3.05 0.16
CA VAL A 66 -1.84 -2.23 0.98
C VAL A 66 -2.12 -0.93 0.25
N VAL A 67 -3.38 -0.61 0.08
CA VAL A 67 -3.83 0.65 -0.52
C VAL A 67 -4.71 1.41 0.46
N LYS A 68 -4.63 2.74 0.38
CA LYS A 68 -5.56 3.62 1.09
C LYS A 68 -6.84 3.74 0.25
N LEU A 69 -7.99 3.42 0.83
CA LEU A 69 -9.29 3.72 0.25
C LEU A 69 -9.62 5.20 0.49
N ILE A 70 -10.25 5.83 -0.50
CA ILE A 70 -10.60 7.25 -0.41
C ILE A 70 -11.71 7.43 0.63
N ASP A 71 -11.46 8.34 1.57
CA ASP A 71 -12.42 8.80 2.55
C ASP A 71 -12.83 10.22 2.17
N ASN A 72 -14.13 10.51 2.25
CA ASN A 72 -14.67 11.83 1.96
C ASN A 72 -14.26 12.87 3.02
N ASN A 73 -13.83 12.42 4.20
CA ASN A 73 -13.43 13.31 5.29
C ASN A 73 -11.91 13.55 5.32
N LYS A 74 -11.45 14.56 4.56
CA LYS A 74 -10.02 14.92 4.42
C LYS A 74 -9.36 15.35 5.73
N ASP A 75 -10.13 15.87 6.69
CA ASP A 75 -9.62 16.38 7.96
C ASP A 75 -9.58 15.32 9.06
N SER A 76 -10.17 14.14 8.82
CA SER A 76 -10.24 13.08 9.81
C SER A 76 -8.85 12.49 10.10
N ASN A 77 -8.62 12.09 11.36
CA ASN A 77 -7.45 11.30 11.75
C ASN A 77 -7.63 9.80 11.43
N GLN A 78 -8.61 9.50 10.58
CA GLN A 78 -9.02 8.16 10.24
C GLN A 78 -8.77 7.91 8.75
N ILE A 79 -8.43 6.68 8.42
CA ILE A 79 -8.38 6.21 7.04
C ILE A 79 -8.86 4.77 6.99
N THR A 80 -9.31 4.34 5.83
CA THR A 80 -9.57 2.93 5.58
C THR A 80 -8.44 2.38 4.72
N LEU A 81 -7.80 1.31 5.18
CA LEU A 81 -6.76 0.58 4.47
C LEU A 81 -7.34 -0.74 3.97
N LEU A 82 -7.02 -1.08 2.72
CA LEU A 82 -7.32 -2.38 2.13
C LEU A 82 -6.00 -3.12 1.93
N SER A 83 -5.85 -4.27 2.57
CA SER A 83 -4.74 -5.19 2.33
C SER A 83 -5.23 -6.41 1.58
N PHE A 84 -4.53 -6.81 0.54
CA PHE A 84 -4.82 -8.05 -0.15
C PHE A 84 -3.56 -8.67 -0.72
N GLY A 85 -3.60 -9.97 -0.94
CA GLY A 85 -2.41 -10.69 -1.35
C GLY A 85 -2.62 -12.18 -1.48
N GLY A 86 -1.50 -12.87 -1.59
CA GLY A 86 -1.41 -14.30 -1.80
C GLY A 86 -0.95 -14.65 -3.21
N SER A 87 -0.81 -15.93 -3.48
CA SER A 87 -0.30 -16.46 -4.73
C SER A 87 -0.82 -17.87 -4.90
N LYS A 88 -0.50 -18.53 -6.00
CA LYS A 88 -0.74 -19.96 -6.15
C LYS A 88 -0.05 -20.85 -5.09
N TYR A 89 0.91 -20.29 -4.34
CA TYR A 89 1.67 -21.00 -3.29
C TYR A 89 1.29 -20.59 -1.87
N THR A 90 0.56 -19.48 -1.70
CA THR A 90 0.29 -18.87 -0.39
C THR A 90 -1.17 -18.44 -0.33
N LYS A 91 -1.86 -18.78 0.77
CA LYS A 91 -3.30 -18.50 0.93
C LYS A 91 -3.66 -17.05 0.59
N ARG A 92 -4.64 -16.87 -0.29
CA ARG A 92 -5.19 -15.56 -0.61
C ARG A 92 -5.87 -14.95 0.60
N HIS A 93 -5.73 -13.64 0.73
CA HIS A 93 -6.39 -12.90 1.79
C HIS A 93 -6.81 -11.52 1.30
N THR A 94 -7.85 -10.98 1.90
CA THR A 94 -8.28 -9.61 1.73
C THR A 94 -8.82 -9.13 3.07
N PHE A 95 -8.21 -8.08 3.58
CA PHE A 95 -8.53 -7.48 4.86
C PHE A 95 -8.75 -6.00 4.71
N VAL A 96 -9.61 -5.45 5.56
CA VAL A 96 -9.80 -4.03 5.71
C VAL A 96 -9.41 -3.62 7.12
N MET A 97 -8.85 -2.43 7.27
CA MET A 97 -8.58 -1.81 8.56
C MET A 97 -9.10 -0.39 8.55
N LYS A 98 -9.97 -0.07 9.51
CA LYS A 98 -10.27 1.32 9.86
C LYS A 98 -9.18 1.80 10.80
N TYR A 99 -8.21 2.52 10.26
CA TYR A 99 -7.11 3.06 11.03
C TYR A 99 -7.51 4.40 11.67
N VAL A 100 -7.18 4.59 12.94
CA VAL A 100 -7.22 5.87 13.64
C VAL A 100 -5.83 6.13 14.22
N SER A 101 -5.31 7.34 13.99
CA SER A 101 -4.01 7.77 14.49
C SER A 101 -3.78 7.39 15.96
N VAL A 102 -2.71 6.63 16.20
CA VAL A 102 -2.27 6.22 17.55
C VAL A 102 -1.53 7.32 18.30
N TRP A 103 -1.41 8.51 17.71
CA TRP A 103 -0.68 9.66 18.28
C TRP A 103 -1.58 10.71 18.88
N ASN A 104 -2.88 10.67 18.60
CA ASN A 104 -3.83 11.61 19.19
C ASN A 104 -4.27 11.13 20.57
N ASN A 105 -4.25 12.04 21.54
CA ASN A 105 -4.70 11.81 22.92
C ASN A 105 -6.23 11.78 23.05
N ILE A 106 -6.96 11.38 22.01
CA ILE A 106 -8.41 11.14 22.14
C ILE A 106 -8.58 9.81 22.86
N SER A 107 -8.31 9.82 24.16
CA SER A 107 -8.76 8.82 25.11
C SER A 107 -10.27 8.63 24.94
N ASN A 108 -10.70 7.37 24.81
CA ASN A 108 -12.07 6.93 25.10
C ASN A 108 -13.17 7.32 24.10
N LYS A 109 -12.96 7.08 22.80
CA LYS A 109 -14.05 6.65 21.91
C LYS A 109 -13.72 5.35 21.17
N SER A 110 -13.01 4.45 21.84
CA SER A 110 -13.09 3.04 21.49
C SER A 110 -14.50 2.57 21.83
N ASN A 111 -15.46 2.79 20.93
CA ASN A 111 -16.54 1.83 20.84
C ASN A 111 -15.85 0.50 20.55
N GLU A 112 -15.71 -0.37 21.56
CA GLU A 112 -15.18 -1.73 21.42
C GLU A 112 -15.83 -2.47 20.23
N PHE A 113 -17.02 -2.03 19.82
CA PHE A 113 -17.78 -2.50 18.67
C PHE A 113 -17.18 -2.19 17.27
N ASN A 114 -16.24 -1.25 17.14
CA ASN A 114 -15.85 -0.74 15.81
C ASN A 114 -14.55 -1.33 15.21
N ASN A 115 -13.86 -2.23 15.93
CA ASN A 115 -12.64 -2.92 15.46
C ASN A 115 -11.59 -1.99 14.80
N TYR A 116 -11.41 -0.78 15.36
CA TYR A 116 -10.39 0.15 14.86
C TYR A 116 -8.98 -0.39 15.06
N ASN A 117 -8.08 -0.01 14.18
CA ASN A 117 -6.66 -0.40 14.21
C ASN A 117 -6.48 -1.92 14.24
N GLN A 118 -7.41 -2.69 13.68
CA GLN A 118 -7.32 -4.14 13.54
C GLN A 118 -7.62 -4.54 12.10
N TRP A 119 -6.97 -5.61 11.64
CA TRP A 119 -7.30 -6.23 10.36
C TRP A 119 -8.52 -7.13 10.53
N VAL A 120 -9.60 -6.81 9.81
CA VAL A 120 -10.80 -7.65 9.74
C VAL A 120 -11.00 -8.17 8.31
N PRO A 121 -11.58 -9.37 8.12
CA PRO A 121 -11.90 -9.87 6.78
C PRO A 121 -12.69 -8.85 5.98
N PHE A 122 -12.35 -8.66 4.72
CA PHE A 122 -13.16 -7.84 3.82
C PHE A 122 -14.34 -8.67 3.33
N THR A 123 -15.56 -8.24 3.65
CA THR A 123 -16.79 -8.98 3.36
C THR A 123 -17.81 -8.13 2.63
N ASP A 124 -18.72 -8.80 1.93
CA ASP A 124 -19.93 -8.17 1.38
C ASP A 124 -20.96 -7.87 2.48
N ASN A 125 -22.12 -7.36 2.09
CA ASN A 125 -23.23 -7.03 3.00
C ASN A 125 -23.88 -8.26 3.66
N HIS A 126 -23.54 -9.47 3.20
CA HIS A 126 -24.00 -10.75 3.74
C HIS A 126 -22.91 -11.45 4.57
N ASN A 127 -21.82 -10.75 4.88
CA ASN A 127 -20.64 -11.27 5.59
C ASN A 127 -19.88 -12.36 4.81
N HIS A 128 -20.06 -12.47 3.50
CA HIS A 128 -19.24 -13.37 2.69
C HIS A 128 -17.88 -12.74 2.42
N PRO A 129 -16.76 -13.46 2.64
CA PRO A 129 -15.43 -12.97 2.35
C PRO A 129 -15.25 -12.63 0.86
N ILE A 130 -14.80 -11.42 0.58
CA ILE A 130 -14.42 -10.97 -0.75
C ILE A 130 -12.93 -11.27 -0.91
N ILE A 131 -12.56 -12.07 -1.90
CA ILE A 131 -11.16 -12.41 -2.20
C ILE A 131 -10.73 -11.70 -3.48
N ILE A 132 -9.70 -10.86 -3.38
CA ILE A 132 -9.12 -10.18 -4.54
C ILE A 132 -8.00 -11.04 -5.14
N GLY A 133 -8.26 -11.57 -6.34
CA GLY A 133 -7.32 -12.33 -7.18
C GLY A 133 -7.79 -13.75 -7.47
N ARG A 134 -7.28 -14.35 -8.56
CA ARG A 134 -7.67 -15.69 -9.03
C ARG A 134 -6.66 -16.74 -8.60
N ASP A 135 -7.06 -17.99 -8.44
CA ASP A 135 -6.22 -19.04 -7.83
C ASP A 135 -4.79 -19.13 -8.39
N ASN A 136 -4.62 -18.96 -9.70
CA ASN A 136 -3.32 -19.07 -10.36
C ASN A 136 -2.50 -17.76 -10.45
N ASP A 137 -3.08 -16.60 -10.09
CA ASP A 137 -2.35 -15.33 -10.18
C ASP A 137 -1.19 -15.28 -9.17
N ASN A 138 -0.02 -14.80 -9.60
CA ASN A 138 1.12 -14.60 -8.71
C ASN A 138 1.25 -13.12 -8.34
N TYR A 139 0.92 -12.77 -7.09
CA TYR A 139 1.01 -11.39 -6.61
C TYR A 139 2.33 -11.04 -5.93
N TRP A 140 3.35 -11.89 -6.06
CA TRP A 140 4.68 -11.52 -5.58
C TRP A 140 5.18 -10.27 -6.32
N GLY A 141 5.52 -9.23 -5.55
CA GLY A 141 5.87 -7.92 -6.07
C GLY A 141 4.73 -7.16 -6.75
N MET A 142 3.46 -7.52 -6.56
CA MET A 142 2.35 -6.75 -7.13
C MET A 142 2.30 -5.32 -6.60
N ARG A 143 1.64 -4.45 -7.37
CA ARG A 143 1.28 -3.10 -6.94
C ARG A 143 -0.16 -2.82 -7.30
N ALA A 144 -0.79 -2.01 -6.49
CA ALA A 144 -2.12 -1.52 -6.78
C ALA A 144 -2.30 -0.04 -6.45
N VAL A 145 -3.25 0.59 -7.12
CA VAL A 145 -3.66 1.97 -6.89
C VAL A 145 -5.17 2.08 -7.03
N VAL A 146 -5.78 2.92 -6.19
CA VAL A 146 -7.19 3.28 -6.28
C VAL A 146 -7.33 4.47 -7.21
N GLY A 147 -8.24 4.37 -8.18
CA GLY A 147 -8.51 5.40 -9.17
C GLY A 147 -9.93 5.29 -9.75
N GLY A 148 -10.10 5.74 -11.00
CA GLY A 148 -11.40 5.93 -11.61
C GLY A 148 -12.04 7.26 -11.20
N SER A 149 -13.01 7.76 -12.00
CA SER A 149 -13.66 9.06 -11.78
C SER A 149 -14.29 9.19 -10.39
N ASN A 150 -14.79 8.07 -9.85
CA ASN A 150 -15.43 7.99 -8.54
C ASN A 150 -14.56 7.26 -7.50
N SER A 151 -13.25 7.09 -7.75
CA SER A 151 -12.34 6.41 -6.81
C SER A 151 -12.77 4.99 -6.44
N ASN A 152 -13.48 4.33 -7.35
CA ASN A 152 -14.12 3.04 -7.14
C ASN A 152 -13.42 1.90 -7.88
N LEU A 153 -12.32 2.17 -8.58
CA LEU A 153 -11.57 1.17 -9.33
C LEU A 153 -10.22 0.92 -8.67
N LEU A 154 -9.91 -0.35 -8.46
CA LEU A 154 -8.62 -0.82 -8.00
C LEU A 154 -7.85 -1.39 -9.20
N PHE A 155 -6.81 -0.68 -9.62
CA PHE A 155 -5.90 -1.13 -10.67
C PHE A 155 -4.81 -1.96 -10.02
N ILE A 156 -4.66 -3.20 -10.45
CA ILE A 156 -3.72 -4.17 -9.88
C ILE A 156 -2.79 -4.63 -10.98
N THR A 157 -1.50 -4.38 -10.80
CA THR A 157 -0.43 -4.80 -11.71
C THR A 157 0.42 -5.85 -11.04
N TYR A 158 0.69 -6.95 -11.73
CA TYR A 158 1.34 -8.10 -11.16
C TYR A 158 2.09 -8.91 -12.21
N PHE A 159 2.94 -9.81 -11.73
CA PHE A 159 3.75 -10.68 -12.58
C PHE A 159 2.86 -11.52 -13.51
N ILE A 160 3.13 -11.64 -14.81
CA ILE A 160 4.32 -11.21 -15.57
C ILE A 160 4.26 -9.72 -15.91
N ASN A 161 3.27 -9.32 -16.68
CA ASN A 161 3.02 -7.96 -17.14
C ASN A 161 1.51 -7.70 -17.14
N TYR A 162 0.79 -8.37 -16.22
CA TYR A 162 -0.65 -8.36 -16.19
C TYR A 162 -1.18 -7.16 -15.43
N ILE A 163 -2.36 -6.71 -15.86
CA ILE A 163 -3.16 -5.72 -15.16
C ILE A 163 -4.59 -6.23 -15.00
N SER A 164 -5.14 -6.04 -13.82
CA SER A 164 -6.53 -6.32 -13.48
C SER A 164 -7.19 -5.05 -12.97
N VAL A 165 -8.44 -4.84 -13.33
CA VAL A 165 -9.27 -3.75 -12.82
C VAL A 165 -10.39 -4.37 -12.01
N PHE A 166 -10.41 -4.07 -10.71
CA PHE A 166 -11.41 -4.54 -9.77
C PHE A 166 -12.32 -3.38 -9.34
N ASN A 167 -13.63 -3.58 -9.41
CA ASN A 167 -14.60 -2.58 -8.97
C ASN A 167 -14.87 -2.74 -7.48
N LEU A 168 -14.50 -1.72 -6.71
CA LEU A 168 -14.66 -1.68 -5.25
C LEU A 168 -16.11 -1.50 -4.79
N ASN A 169 -17.05 -1.14 -5.68
CA ASN A 169 -18.46 -0.96 -5.31
C ASN A 169 -19.27 -2.25 -5.44
N ILE A 170 -19.00 -3.04 -6.49
CA ILE A 170 -19.71 -4.30 -6.77
C ILE A 170 -18.87 -5.54 -6.44
N PHE A 171 -17.64 -5.33 -5.98
CA PHE A 171 -16.68 -6.38 -5.59
C PHE A 171 -16.39 -7.41 -6.69
N GLN A 172 -16.26 -6.95 -7.94
CA GLN A 172 -16.02 -7.82 -9.11
C GLN A 172 -14.90 -7.28 -9.99
N PHE A 173 -14.19 -8.18 -10.68
CA PHE A 173 -13.27 -7.81 -11.75
C PHE A 173 -14.04 -7.32 -12.97
N ILE A 174 -13.66 -6.15 -13.48
CA ILE A 174 -14.20 -5.58 -14.73
C ILE A 174 -13.36 -6.02 -15.92
N LYS A 175 -12.03 -6.05 -15.76
CA LYS A 175 -11.12 -6.32 -16.86
C LYS A 175 -9.85 -7.01 -16.36
N HIS A 176 -9.35 -7.90 -17.20
CA HIS A 176 -7.99 -8.41 -17.15
C HIS A 176 -7.32 -8.11 -18.48
N ASP A 177 -6.09 -7.66 -18.45
CA ASP A 177 -5.32 -7.33 -19.65
C ASP A 177 -3.82 -7.55 -19.40
N THR A 178 -3.05 -7.37 -20.45
CA THR A 178 -1.59 -7.40 -20.42
C THR A 178 -1.07 -6.03 -20.80
N LEU A 179 -0.22 -5.44 -19.95
CA LEU A 179 0.44 -4.18 -20.28
C LEU A 179 1.31 -4.36 -21.52
N PRO A 180 1.41 -3.35 -22.41
CA PRO A 180 2.18 -3.42 -23.66
C PRO A 180 3.68 -3.29 -23.40
N THR A 181 4.23 -4.18 -22.57
CA THR A 181 5.64 -4.28 -22.22
C THR A 181 6.12 -5.71 -22.41
N ARG A 182 7.36 -5.85 -22.89
CA ARG A 182 8.03 -7.14 -22.99
C ARG A 182 8.77 -7.53 -21.71
N ASN A 183 8.77 -6.65 -20.70
CA ASN A 183 9.47 -6.88 -19.44
C ASN A 183 8.52 -7.41 -18.36
N TYR A 184 9.08 -8.18 -17.43
CA TYR A 184 8.37 -8.54 -16.20
C TYR A 184 8.20 -7.30 -15.32
N ILE A 185 6.98 -7.12 -14.78
CA ILE A 185 6.62 -6.07 -13.84
C ILE A 185 6.49 -6.71 -12.46
N GLN A 186 7.38 -6.31 -11.56
CA GLN A 186 7.35 -6.69 -10.16
C GLN A 186 8.05 -5.62 -9.34
N PHE A 187 7.60 -5.44 -8.12
CA PHE A 187 8.09 -4.46 -7.15
C PHE A 187 8.05 -3.00 -7.58
N HIS A 188 7.50 -2.67 -8.76
CA HIS A 188 7.47 -1.33 -9.37
C HIS A 188 6.71 -0.28 -8.53
N CYS A 189 6.57 0.94 -9.02
CA CYS A 189 5.79 1.97 -8.33
C CYS A 189 4.91 2.72 -9.33
N PHE A 190 3.73 3.13 -8.86
CA PHE A 190 2.91 4.09 -9.58
C PHE A 190 3.41 5.49 -9.26
N VAL A 191 3.56 6.31 -10.30
CA VAL A 191 3.93 7.72 -10.17
C VAL A 191 2.83 8.52 -10.83
N SER A 192 2.24 9.48 -10.11
CA SER A 192 1.27 10.40 -10.70
C SER A 192 1.99 11.34 -11.68
N ASN A 193 1.47 11.43 -12.89
CA ASN A 193 1.84 12.51 -13.80
C ASN A 193 1.07 13.74 -13.34
N SER A 194 1.73 14.72 -12.72
CA SER A 194 1.06 16.01 -12.48
C SER A 194 0.93 16.75 -13.80
N GLU A 195 -0.26 17.27 -14.11
CA GLU A 195 -0.53 18.05 -15.33
C GLU A 195 0.26 19.38 -15.41
N ASN A 196 0.83 19.83 -14.28
CA ASN A 196 1.60 21.07 -14.23
C ASN A 196 3.06 20.84 -14.65
N GLY A 197 3.60 21.69 -15.54
CA GLY A 197 4.98 21.62 -16.05
C GLY A 197 6.08 21.58 -14.98
N GLN A 198 5.78 21.99 -13.75
CA GLN A 198 6.67 21.83 -12.58
C GLN A 198 6.92 20.36 -12.19
N GLY A 199 5.95 19.46 -12.36
CA GLY A 199 6.17 18.04 -12.04
C GLY A 199 6.92 17.29 -13.13
N GLN A 200 6.96 17.78 -14.37
CA GLN A 200 7.89 17.28 -15.38
C GLN A 200 9.34 17.64 -15.03
N GLU A 201 9.60 18.84 -14.51
CA GLU A 201 10.92 19.20 -13.97
C GLU A 201 11.28 18.40 -12.72
N MET A 202 10.32 18.16 -11.82
CA MET A 202 10.51 17.33 -10.63
C MET A 202 10.78 15.87 -11.00
N MET A 203 10.08 15.32 -12.00
CA MET A 203 10.35 14.00 -12.61
C MET A 203 11.75 13.91 -13.23
N LYS A 204 12.19 14.94 -13.97
CA LYS A 204 13.57 15.01 -14.50
C LYS A 204 14.60 15.04 -13.36
N LYS A 205 14.35 15.79 -12.28
CA LYS A 205 15.20 15.84 -11.08
C LYS A 205 15.20 14.51 -10.31
N ILE A 206 14.05 13.84 -10.20
CA ILE A 206 13.89 12.52 -9.55
C ILE A 206 14.61 11.44 -10.36
N LYS A 207 14.43 11.36 -11.69
CA LYS A 207 15.21 10.48 -12.59
C LYS A 207 16.72 10.69 -12.42
N LYS A 208 17.16 11.95 -12.36
CA LYS A 208 18.58 12.32 -12.18
C LYS A 208 19.12 12.00 -10.77
N LYS A 209 18.30 12.09 -9.70
CA LYS A 209 18.66 11.72 -8.32
C LYS A 209 18.65 10.21 -8.09
N ILE A 210 17.72 9.47 -8.67
CA ILE A 210 17.62 8.01 -8.56
C ILE A 210 18.86 7.36 -9.22
N ASN A 211 19.33 7.89 -10.35
CA ASN A 211 20.60 7.45 -10.97
C ASN A 211 21.85 7.69 -10.09
N LYS A 212 21.75 8.47 -9.01
CA LYS A 212 22.87 8.81 -8.11
C LYS A 212 22.76 8.24 -6.69
N SER A 213 21.66 7.58 -6.31
CA SER A 213 21.43 7.21 -4.91
C SER A 213 20.72 5.87 -4.78
N ILE A 214 21.50 4.78 -4.77
CA ILE A 214 21.01 3.44 -4.41
C ILE A 214 21.18 3.26 -2.91
N LYS A 215 20.09 3.49 -2.15
CA LYS A 215 19.74 2.82 -0.87
C LYS A 215 18.56 3.55 -0.20
N CYS A 216 17.33 3.13 -0.49
CA CYS A 216 16.21 3.11 0.47
C CYS A 216 15.05 2.29 -0.12
N CYS A 217 14.21 1.71 0.75
CA CYS A 217 13.31 0.55 0.61
C CYS A 217 12.25 0.50 -0.51
N CYS A 218 12.40 1.19 -1.64
CA CYS A 218 11.56 1.00 -2.83
C CYS A 218 12.44 1.03 -4.09
N LEU A 219 13.11 -0.08 -4.40
CA LEU A 219 13.89 -0.21 -5.63
C LEU A 219 12.96 -0.57 -6.79
N THR A 220 12.85 0.33 -7.78
CA THR A 220 12.18 0.05 -9.05
C THR A 220 12.98 0.63 -10.21
N ARG A 221 13.17 -0.17 -11.26
CA ARG A 221 13.46 0.37 -12.60
C ARG A 221 12.23 1.17 -13.02
N ILE A 222 12.42 2.43 -13.37
CA ILE A 222 11.35 3.28 -13.90
C ILE A 222 10.97 2.74 -15.28
N GLN A 223 9.72 2.36 -15.46
CA GLN A 223 9.08 2.22 -16.75
C GLN A 223 7.83 3.11 -16.72
N ASP A 224 7.74 4.05 -17.65
CA ASP A 224 6.65 5.01 -17.71
C ASP A 224 5.47 4.37 -18.49
N TYR A 225 4.32 4.17 -17.84
CA TYR A 225 3.06 3.81 -18.51
C TYR A 225 1.95 4.72 -18.01
N GLN A 226 1.14 5.25 -18.93
CA GLN A 226 -0.07 5.99 -18.60
C GLN A 226 -1.22 5.01 -18.41
N LEU A 227 -1.83 5.04 -17.22
CA LEU A 227 -3.15 4.45 -16.99
C LEU A 227 -4.17 5.55 -17.29
N ILE A 228 -5.04 5.31 -18.27
CA ILE A 228 -6.15 6.20 -18.67
C ILE A 228 -7.31 6.01 -17.70
#